data_AF-A0A8F7UXS4-F1
#
_entry.id   AF-A0A8F7UXS4-F1
#
_cell.length_a   1.000
_cell.length_b   1.000
_cell.length_c   1.000
_cell.angle_alpha   90.00
_cell.angle_beta   90.00
_cell.angle_gamma   90.00
#
_symmetry.space_group_name_H-M   'P 1'
#
loop_
_entity.id
_entity.type
_entity.pdbx_description
1 polymer ?
#
loop_
_entity_poly.entity_id
_entity_poly.type
_entity_poly.pdbx_seq_one_letter_code
_entity_poly.pdbx_strand_id
1 'polypeptide(L)'
;MRKVKTDNSDLIQYLETVKELKNHIPIEEYRNEYRRLRSDDVPLVKAQKFKSAHTELRRLEKKRESLIECFIDELNPISSSKANTSAKSSGNFDLFNERVLYRKAISEKSDEEIISLIIKQRTEATVEFQRSIEQSLEQLSHISSEFEPSSQKRRKMSL
;
A
#
# COMPACT_ATOMS: atom_id res chain seq x y z
N MET A 1 6.83 1.53 15.46
CA MET A 1 5.52 1.80 14.84
C MET A 1 5.62 1.56 13.35
N ARG A 2 4.62 0.91 12.74
CA ARG A 2 4.52 0.90 11.28
C ARG A 2 4.38 2.34 10.79
N LYS A 3 4.97 2.68 9.65
CA LYS A 3 4.83 4.02 9.09
C LYS A 3 3.36 4.24 8.75
N VAL A 4 2.76 5.26 9.36
CA VAL A 4 1.39 5.70 9.04
C VAL A 4 1.40 6.25 7.62
N LYS A 5 0.45 5.80 6.81
CA LYS A 5 0.21 6.38 5.49
C LYS A 5 -0.66 7.61 5.67
N THR A 6 -0.15 8.76 5.23
CA THR A 6 -0.86 10.04 5.28
C THR A 6 -1.74 10.28 4.05
N ASP A 7 -1.58 9.46 3.02
CA ASP A 7 -2.35 9.49 1.78
C ASP A 7 -2.72 8.06 1.36
N ASN A 8 -3.95 7.91 0.85
CA ASN A 8 -4.53 6.66 0.36
C ASN A 8 -4.92 6.75 -1.13
N SER A 9 -4.33 7.69 -1.87
CA SER A 9 -4.56 7.85 -3.31
C SER A 9 -4.28 6.58 -4.11
N ASP A 10 -3.37 5.71 -3.67
CA ASP A 10 -3.08 4.41 -4.27
C ASP A 10 -4.29 3.44 -4.20
N LEU A 11 -4.97 3.37 -3.05
CA LEU A 11 -6.21 2.60 -2.88
C LEU A 11 -7.35 3.15 -3.74
N ILE A 12 -7.49 4.48 -3.78
CA ILE A 12 -8.50 5.14 -4.63
C ILE A 12 -8.24 4.81 -6.10
N GLN A 13 -6.99 4.98 -6.55
CA GLN A 13 -6.58 4.66 -7.91
C GLN A 13 -6.81 3.18 -8.25
N TYR A 14 -6.59 2.27 -7.30
CA TYR A 14 -6.88 0.85 -7.50
C TYR A 14 -8.38 0.62 -7.75
N LEU A 15 -9.24 1.17 -6.90
CA LEU A 15 -10.69 1.03 -7.02
C LEU A 15 -11.23 1.63 -8.32
N GLU A 16 -10.72 2.80 -8.72
CA GLU A 16 -11.05 3.43 -10.00
C GLU A 16 -10.61 2.56 -11.19
N THR A 17 -9.39 2.02 -11.13
CA THR A 17 -8.85 1.14 -12.18
C THR A 17 -9.70 -0.13 -12.32
N VAL A 18 -10.06 -0.79 -11.21
CA VAL A 18 -10.92 -1.97 -11.22
C VAL A 18 -12.32 -1.64 -11.73
N LYS A 19 -12.86 -0.48 -11.38
CA LYS A 19 -14.16 -0.01 -11.89
C LYS A 19 -14.12 0.21 -13.41
N GLU A 20 -13.04 0.81 -13.91
CA GLU A 20 -12.87 1.05 -15.35
C GLU A 20 -12.67 -0.27 -16.13
N LEU A 21 -11.91 -1.23 -15.57
CA LEU A 21 -11.71 -2.55 -16.17
C LEU A 21 -13.02 -3.31 -16.43
N LYS A 22 -14.08 -3.08 -15.63
CA LYS A 22 -15.40 -3.68 -15.85
C LYS A 22 -16.08 -3.24 -17.16
N ASN A 23 -15.64 -2.14 -17.76
CA ASN A 23 -16.14 -1.66 -19.05
C ASN A 23 -15.44 -2.30 -20.26
N HIS A 24 -14.41 -3.13 -20.02
CA HIS A 24 -13.66 -3.82 -21.06
C HIS A 24 -13.94 -5.33 -21.02
N ILE A 25 -13.58 -6.04 -22.09
CA ILE A 25 -13.56 -7.50 -22.07
C ILE A 25 -12.62 -8.00 -20.96
N PRO A 26 -12.91 -9.14 -20.31
CA PRO A 26 -12.00 -9.74 -19.34
C PRO A 26 -10.59 -9.96 -19.92
N ILE A 27 -9.57 -9.72 -19.12
CA ILE A 27 -8.17 -9.84 -19.58
C ILE A 27 -7.84 -11.24 -20.11
N GLU A 28 -8.42 -12.29 -19.53
CA GLU A 28 -8.21 -13.67 -19.97
C GLU A 28 -8.82 -13.92 -21.35
N GLU A 29 -9.98 -13.33 -21.63
CA GLU A 29 -10.61 -13.39 -22.95
C GLU A 29 -9.76 -12.67 -23.99
N TYR A 30 -9.27 -11.46 -23.66
CA TYR A 30 -8.29 -10.75 -24.48
C TYR A 30 -7.03 -11.60 -24.75
N ARG A 31 -6.46 -12.24 -23.72
CA ARG A 31 -5.24 -13.06 -23.82
C ARG A 31 -5.47 -14.26 -24.71
N ASN A 32 -6.60 -14.95 -24.58
CA ASN A 32 -6.95 -16.11 -25.39
C ASN A 32 -7.16 -15.74 -26.85
N GLU A 33 -7.91 -14.66 -27.12
CA GLU A 33 -8.13 -14.18 -28.48
C GLU A 33 -6.84 -13.67 -29.13
N TYR A 34 -6.02 -12.93 -28.40
CA TYR A 34 -4.73 -12.49 -28.91
C TYR A 34 -3.79 -13.66 -29.21
N ARG A 35 -3.78 -14.72 -28.38
CA ARG A 35 -3.03 -15.97 -28.67
C ARG A 35 -3.55 -16.64 -29.93
N ARG A 36 -4.88 -16.79 -30.08
CA ARG A 36 -5.51 -17.38 -31.28
C ARG A 36 -5.13 -16.61 -32.55
N LEU A 37 -5.17 -15.28 -32.52
CA LEU A 37 -4.78 -14.42 -33.65
C LEU A 37 -3.27 -14.46 -33.96
N ARG A 38 -2.47 -14.95 -33.03
CA ARG A 38 -1.02 -15.17 -33.16
C ARG A 38 -0.64 -16.59 -33.59
N SER A 39 -1.60 -17.52 -33.59
CA SER A 39 -1.39 -18.88 -34.09
C SER A 39 -1.44 -18.93 -35.62
N ASP A 40 -0.80 -19.95 -36.18
CA ASP A 40 -0.53 -20.08 -37.61
C ASP A 40 -1.84 -20.07 -38.44
N ASP A 41 -1.78 -19.35 -39.57
CA ASP A 41 -2.86 -19.02 -40.55
C ASP A 41 -3.55 -17.63 -40.42
N VAL A 42 -3.29 -16.84 -39.38
CA VAL A 42 -3.84 -15.48 -39.27
C VAL A 42 -2.81 -14.41 -39.69
N PRO A 43 -3.13 -13.49 -40.63
CA PRO A 43 -2.24 -12.39 -40.97
C PRO A 43 -1.86 -11.55 -39.75
N LEU A 44 -0.57 -11.31 -39.53
CA LEU A 44 -0.02 -10.57 -38.38
C LEU A 44 -0.69 -9.19 -38.18
N VAL A 45 -1.09 -8.55 -39.28
CA VAL A 45 -1.80 -7.25 -39.27
C VAL A 45 -3.09 -7.33 -38.44
N LYS A 46 -3.81 -8.46 -38.44
CA LYS A 46 -5.03 -8.64 -37.64
C LYS A 46 -4.71 -8.69 -36.14
N ALA A 47 -3.68 -9.44 -35.75
CA ALA A 47 -3.21 -9.50 -34.36
C ALA A 47 -2.73 -8.13 -33.86
N GLN A 48 -2.01 -7.37 -34.70
CA GLN A 48 -1.56 -6.02 -34.38
C GLN A 48 -2.73 -5.06 -34.19
N LYS A 49 -3.70 -5.05 -35.11
CA LYS A 49 -4.93 -4.23 -34.98
C LYS A 49 -5.71 -4.58 -33.71
N PHE A 50 -5.89 -5.87 -33.41
CA PHE A 50 -6.56 -6.33 -32.20
C PHE A 50 -5.85 -5.86 -30.94
N LYS A 51 -4.52 -6.01 -30.87
CA LYS A 51 -3.70 -5.53 -29.75
C LYS A 51 -3.82 -4.01 -29.56
N SER A 52 -3.78 -3.25 -30.65
CA SER A 52 -3.88 -1.78 -30.61
C SER A 52 -5.27 -1.32 -30.13
N ALA A 53 -6.34 -2.00 -30.55
CA ALA A 53 -7.70 -1.70 -30.12
C ALA A 53 -7.91 -1.89 -28.60
N HIS A 54 -7.14 -2.79 -27.97
CA HIS A 54 -7.23 -3.09 -26.53
C HIS A 54 -6.09 -2.47 -25.73
N THR A 55 -5.52 -1.37 -26.20
CA THR A 55 -4.40 -0.70 -25.51
C THR A 55 -4.79 -0.25 -24.10
N GLU A 56 -5.97 0.35 -23.94
CA GLU A 56 -6.45 0.82 -22.63
C GLU A 56 -6.67 -0.33 -21.64
N LEU A 57 -7.33 -1.42 -22.06
CA LEU A 57 -7.46 -2.63 -21.23
C LEU A 57 -6.11 -3.11 -20.70
N ARG A 58 -5.10 -3.21 -21.58
CA ARG A 58 -3.75 -3.65 -21.19
C ARG A 58 -3.05 -2.67 -20.26
N ARG A 59 -3.28 -1.37 -20.45
CA ARG A 59 -2.71 -0.30 -19.60
C ARG A 59 -3.30 -0.37 -18.20
N LEU A 60 -4.62 -0.48 -18.10
CA LEU A 60 -5.36 -0.59 -16.85
C LEU A 60 -5.00 -1.87 -16.09
N GLU A 61 -4.90 -3.00 -16.79
CA GLU A 61 -4.52 -4.26 -16.15
C GLU A 61 -3.11 -4.19 -15.58
N LYS A 62 -2.14 -3.65 -16.33
CA LYS A 62 -0.79 -3.44 -15.82
C LYS A 62 -0.77 -2.49 -14.62
N LYS A 63 -1.64 -1.47 -14.60
CA LYS A 63 -1.79 -0.56 -13.47
C LYS A 63 -2.35 -1.29 -12.24
N ARG A 64 -3.37 -2.13 -12.41
CA ARG A 64 -3.93 -2.99 -11.35
C ARG A 64 -2.86 -3.91 -10.76
N GLU A 65 -2.15 -4.66 -11.61
CA GLU A 65 -1.06 -5.56 -11.22
C GLU A 65 0.03 -4.80 -10.44
N SER A 66 0.44 -3.62 -10.93
CA SER A 66 1.45 -2.79 -10.27
C SER A 66 1.02 -2.29 -8.89
N LEU A 67 -0.25 -1.92 -8.70
CA LEU A 67 -0.77 -1.46 -7.42
C LEU A 67 -0.83 -2.62 -6.41
N ILE A 68 -1.30 -3.79 -6.85
CA ILE A 68 -1.30 -5.01 -6.02
C ILE A 68 0.12 -5.36 -5.56
N GLU A 69 1.11 -5.27 -6.45
CA GLU A 69 2.51 -5.51 -6.08
C GLU A 69 3.02 -4.55 -4.99
N CYS A 70 2.67 -3.26 -5.10
CA CYS A 70 2.98 -2.28 -4.04
C CYS A 70 2.32 -2.63 -2.70
N PHE A 71 1.06 -3.10 -2.73
CA PHE A 71 0.34 -3.51 -1.54
C PHE A 71 0.93 -4.78 -0.92
N ILE A 72 1.32 -5.76 -1.73
CA ILE A 72 2.01 -6.96 -1.25
C ILE A 72 3.32 -6.58 -0.53
N ASP A 73 4.09 -5.64 -1.10
CA ASP A 73 5.31 -5.16 -0.50
C ASP A 73 5.08 -4.39 0.82
N GLU A 74 3.96 -3.68 0.94
CA GLU A 74 3.55 -2.96 2.17
C GLU A 74 3.03 -3.89 3.28
N LEU A 75 2.29 -4.94 2.90
CA LEU A 75 1.81 -5.98 3.81
C LEU A 75 2.94 -6.86 4.35
N ASN A 76 4.05 -6.95 3.61
CA ASN A 76 5.17 -7.78 4.03
C ASN A 76 5.78 -7.26 5.35
N PRO A 77 5.87 -8.08 6.41
CA PRO A 77 6.44 -7.65 7.68
C PRO A 77 7.92 -7.29 7.59
N ILE A 78 8.62 -7.80 6.57
CA ILE A 78 10.04 -7.53 6.31
C ILE A 78 10.16 -6.56 5.13
N SER A 79 10.54 -5.32 5.43
CA SER A 79 10.83 -4.33 4.39
C SER A 79 11.97 -4.78 3.48
N SER A 80 11.90 -4.44 2.19
CA SER A 80 12.95 -4.73 1.20
C SER A 80 14.32 -4.18 1.63
N SER A 81 14.37 -2.97 2.20
CA SER A 81 15.60 -2.36 2.70
C SER A 81 16.24 -3.20 3.80
N LYS A 82 15.47 -3.61 4.83
CA LYS A 82 15.96 -4.46 5.92
C LYS A 82 16.51 -5.79 5.41
N ALA A 83 15.79 -6.47 4.51
CA ALA A 83 16.25 -7.73 3.92
C ALA A 83 17.54 -7.56 3.11
N ASN A 84 17.61 -6.53 2.26
CA ASN A 84 18.78 -6.25 1.43
C ASN A 84 20.00 -5.86 2.26
N THR A 85 19.83 -5.03 3.30
CA THR A 85 20.92 -4.64 4.19
C THR A 85 21.47 -5.87 4.90
N SER A 86 20.62 -6.72 5.48
CA SER A 86 21.05 -7.97 6.13
C SER A 86 21.92 -8.83 5.20
N ALA A 87 21.42 -9.11 4.00
CA ALA A 87 22.13 -9.94 3.04
C ALA A 87 23.48 -9.32 2.62
N LYS A 88 23.51 -8.02 2.35
CA LYS A 88 24.72 -7.32 1.87
C LYS A 88 25.76 -7.09 2.96
N SER A 89 25.34 -6.72 4.18
CA SER A 89 26.27 -6.34 5.25
C SER A 89 26.78 -7.53 6.05
N SER A 90 25.94 -8.55 6.25
CA SER A 90 26.26 -9.67 7.13
C SER A 90 26.34 -11.02 6.41
N GLY A 91 26.00 -11.08 5.11
CA GLY A 91 25.87 -12.34 4.39
C GLY A 91 24.70 -13.21 4.86
N ASN A 92 23.87 -12.71 5.79
CA ASN A 92 22.71 -13.44 6.30
C ASN A 92 21.50 -13.26 5.36
N PHE A 93 21.11 -14.36 4.71
CA PHE A 93 19.98 -14.45 3.79
C PHE A 93 18.66 -14.86 4.44
N ASP A 94 18.63 -15.15 5.74
CA ASP A 94 17.42 -15.61 6.44
C ASP A 94 16.28 -14.61 6.28
N LEU A 95 16.54 -13.32 6.55
CA LEU A 95 15.53 -12.26 6.38
C LEU A 95 15.09 -12.08 4.93
N PHE A 96 15.96 -12.36 3.97
CA PHE A 96 15.61 -12.32 2.55
C PHE A 96 14.69 -13.49 2.19
N ASN A 97 15.03 -14.70 2.64
CA ASN A 97 14.23 -15.91 2.43
C ASN A 97 12.86 -15.81 3.10
N GLU A 98 12.81 -15.36 4.36
CA GLU A 98 11.56 -15.09 5.07
C GLU A 98 10.70 -14.08 4.32
N ARG A 99 11.30 -12.98 3.84
CA ARG A 99 10.57 -11.98 3.06
C ARG A 99 9.94 -12.59 1.81
N VAL A 100 10.69 -13.44 1.09
CA VAL A 100 10.19 -14.14 -0.11
C VAL A 100 9.01 -15.06 0.24
N LEU A 101 9.10 -15.80 1.36
CA LEU A 101 8.01 -16.65 1.83
C LEU A 101 6.75 -15.85 2.17
N TYR A 102 6.88 -14.75 2.92
CA TYR A 102 5.74 -13.87 3.22
C TYR A 102 5.15 -13.28 1.95
N ARG A 103 5.99 -12.79 1.03
CA ARG A 103 5.54 -12.22 -0.25
C ARG A 103 4.73 -13.24 -1.03
N LYS A 104 5.21 -14.50 -1.10
CA LYS A 104 4.52 -15.59 -1.79
C LYS A 104 3.15 -15.87 -1.17
N ALA A 105 3.10 -16.02 0.16
CA ALA A 105 1.85 -16.27 0.88
C ALA A 105 0.81 -15.14 0.73
N ILE A 106 1.26 -13.89 0.61
CA ILE A 106 0.37 -12.74 0.33
C ILE A 106 -0.07 -12.75 -1.14
N SER A 107 0.83 -13.06 -2.09
CA SER A 107 0.49 -13.10 -3.52
C SER A 107 -0.47 -14.22 -3.92
N GLU A 108 -0.63 -15.24 -3.07
CA GLU A 108 -1.62 -16.32 -3.26
C GLU A 108 -3.05 -15.89 -2.86
N LYS A 109 -3.20 -14.73 -2.23
CA LYS A 109 -4.50 -14.16 -1.84
C LYS A 109 -5.20 -13.50 -3.02
N SER A 110 -6.53 -13.38 -2.92
CA SER A 110 -7.27 -12.61 -3.91
C SER A 110 -6.96 -11.11 -3.78
N ASP A 111 -7.19 -10.38 -4.87
CA ASP A 111 -7.14 -8.92 -4.89
C ASP A 111 -7.96 -8.30 -3.75
N GLU A 112 -9.20 -8.77 -3.54
CA GLU A 112 -10.09 -8.28 -2.49
C GLU A 112 -9.54 -8.55 -1.09
N GLU A 113 -8.93 -9.71 -0.87
CA GLU A 113 -8.29 -10.05 0.40
C GLU A 113 -7.08 -9.16 0.67
N ILE A 114 -6.23 -8.90 -0.34
CA ILE A 114 -5.07 -8.00 -0.24
C ILE A 114 -5.53 -6.58 0.12
N ILE A 115 -6.57 -6.08 -0.55
CA ILE A 115 -7.12 -4.75 -0.27
C ILE A 115 -7.69 -4.66 1.15
N SER A 116 -8.44 -5.67 1.58
CA SER A 116 -8.98 -5.74 2.95
C SER A 116 -7.86 -5.71 3.99
N LEU A 117 -6.78 -6.46 3.76
CA LEU A 117 -5.61 -6.47 4.64
C LEU A 117 -4.91 -5.12 4.70
N ILE A 118 -4.75 -4.42 3.57
CA ILE A 118 -4.16 -3.07 3.54
C ILE A 118 -5.01 -2.08 4.32
N ILE A 119 -6.33 -2.07 4.07
CA ILE A 119 -7.25 -1.16 4.78
C ILE A 119 -7.16 -1.41 6.28
N LYS A 120 -7.16 -2.67 6.71
CA LYS A 120 -7.00 -3.05 8.11
C LYS A 120 -5.67 -2.54 8.67
N GLN A 121 -4.55 -2.86 8.01
CA GLN A 121 -3.20 -2.47 8.46
C GLN A 121 -3.05 -0.94 8.61
N ARG A 122 -3.55 -0.18 7.63
CA ARG A 122 -3.48 1.29 7.65
C ARG A 122 -4.41 1.90 8.69
N THR A 123 -5.60 1.33 8.88
CA THR A 123 -6.55 1.77 9.91
C THR A 123 -5.96 1.56 11.30
N GLU A 124 -5.42 0.37 11.57
CA GLU A 124 -4.73 0.05 12.83
C GLU A 124 -3.58 1.03 13.10
N ALA A 125 -2.71 1.26 12.12
CA ALA A 125 -1.59 2.19 12.25
C ALA A 125 -2.06 3.64 12.52
N THR A 126 -3.14 4.07 11.88
CA THR A 126 -3.71 5.42 12.06
C THR A 126 -4.31 5.58 13.46
N VAL A 127 -5.02 4.57 13.96
CA VAL A 127 -5.58 4.58 15.31
C VAL A 127 -4.48 4.57 16.38
N GLU A 128 -3.42 3.77 16.20
CA GLU A 128 -2.26 3.79 17.09
C GLU A 128 -1.58 5.16 17.11
N PHE A 129 -1.45 5.80 15.95
CA PHE A 129 -0.86 7.13 15.84
C PHE A 129 -1.73 8.21 16.47
N GLN A 130 -3.05 8.16 16.28
CA GLN A 130 -3.98 9.06 16.96
C GLN A 130 -3.85 8.96 18.47
N ARG A 131 -3.85 7.75 19.03
CA ARG A 131 -3.66 7.52 20.47
C ARG A 131 -2.32 8.09 20.96
N SER A 132 -1.26 7.92 20.17
CA SER A 132 0.06 8.50 20.49
C SER A 132 0.04 10.03 20.50
N ILE A 133 -0.71 10.68 19.60
CA ILE A 133 -0.88 12.14 19.59
C ILE A 133 -1.66 12.58 20.83
N GLU A 134 -2.79 11.93 21.12
CA GLU A 134 -3.64 12.26 22.28
C GLU A 134 -2.83 12.18 23.58
N GLN A 135 -2.07 11.10 23.77
CA GLN A 135 -1.20 10.93 24.94
C GLN A 135 -0.11 12.02 25.02
N SER A 136 0.49 12.37 23.87
CA SER A 136 1.51 13.42 23.84
C SER A 136 0.93 14.79 24.16
N LEU A 137 -0.29 15.10 23.69
CA LEU A 137 -0.98 16.34 24.01
C LEU A 137 -1.35 16.44 25.49
N GLU A 138 -1.77 15.34 26.11
CA GLU A 138 -2.04 15.27 27.55
C GLU A 138 -0.77 15.56 28.37
N GLN A 139 0.36 14.95 27.98
CA GLN A 139 1.66 15.22 28.61
C GLN A 139 2.07 16.68 28.47
N LEU A 140 1.92 17.27 27.28
CA LEU A 140 2.25 18.68 27.05
C LEU A 140 1.32 19.62 27.84
N SER A 141 0.03 19.28 27.97
CA SER A 141 -0.91 20.03 28.79
C SER A 141 -0.52 20.00 30.27
N HIS A 142 -0.10 18.84 30.80
CA HIS A 142 0.41 18.72 32.17
C HIS A 142 1.64 19.61 32.37
N ILE A 143 2.63 19.50 31.48
CA ILE A 143 3.85 20.33 31.53
C ILE A 143 3.48 21.81 31.50
N SER A 144 2.58 22.24 30.60
CA SER A 144 2.15 23.64 30.50
C SER A 144 1.51 24.14 31.80
N SER A 145 0.77 23.29 32.51
CA SER A 145 0.12 23.66 33.78
C SER A 145 1.10 23.92 34.93
N GLU A 146 2.31 23.33 34.89
CA GLU A 146 3.37 23.60 35.88
C GLU A 146 3.96 25.02 35.72
N PHE A 147 3.82 25.63 34.54
CA PHE A 147 4.30 26.98 34.24
C PHE A 147 3.23 28.06 34.41
N GLU A 148 1.95 27.68 34.62
CA GLU A 148 0.91 28.63 35.02
C GLU A 148 1.27 29.19 36.41
N PRO A 149 1.44 30.51 36.56
CA PRO A 149 1.82 31.09 37.84
C PRO A 149 0.75 30.73 38.86
N SER A 150 1.14 30.05 39.94
CA SER A 150 0.24 29.86 41.07
C SER A 150 -0.28 31.25 41.43
N SER A 151 -1.59 31.43 41.42
CA SER A 151 -2.26 32.61 41.96
C SER A 151 -2.12 32.64 43.48
N GLN A 152 -0.91 32.41 44.00
CA GLN A 152 -0.52 32.79 45.33
C GLN A 152 -0.65 34.30 45.40
N LYS A 153 -1.82 34.71 45.92
CA LYS A 153 -2.12 35.99 46.53
C LYS A 153 -0.80 36.65 46.95
N ARG A 154 -0.28 37.56 46.11
CA ARG A 154 0.71 38.54 46.55
C ARG A 154 0.06 39.23 47.75
N ARG A 155 0.51 38.89 48.96
CA ARG A 155 0.14 39.63 50.17
C ARG A 155 0.51 41.07 49.88
N LYS A 156 -0.50 41.93 49.69
CA LYS A 156 -0.33 43.37 49.76
C LYS A 156 0.16 43.65 51.17
N MET A 157 1.46 43.82 51.34
CA MET A 157 2.00 44.53 52.50
C MET A 157 1.62 45.99 52.28
N SER A 158 0.57 46.44 52.97
CA SER A 158 0.27 47.87 53.09
C SER A 158 1.37 48.52 53.94
N LEU A 159 1.93 49.61 53.43
CA LEU A 159 2.83 50.52 54.13
C LEU A 159 2.13 51.22 55.30
#